data_AF-A0A1Q3GVF4-F1
#
_entry.id   AF-A0A1Q3GVF4-F1
#
_cell.length_a   1.000
_cell.length_b   1.000
_cell.length_c   1.000
_cell.angle_alpha   90.00
_cell.angle_beta   90.00
_cell.angle_gamma   90.00
#
_symmetry.space_group_name_H-M   'P 1'
#
loop_
_entity.id
_entity.type
_entity.pdbx_description
1 polymer ?
#
loop_
_entity_poly.entity_id
_entity_poly.type
_entity_poly.pdbx_seq_one_letter_code
_entity_poly.pdbx_strand_id
1 'polypeptide(L)'
;MKNYPTYLLMICLVLLGLQVQAQSYTKKVLAKTPELEVGKVYTGKNIRAAKKLFPDGVAIDDETVYPFAKLTGRRVVVIFYFRVQSNADFIHVDATALRKKNLQPENVNRYLYSHGKIGDTDYTSTFSMNKKKIITFKQIKNGKVSTQRYRIEGKRFSIIVE
;
A
#
# COMPACT_ATOMS: atom_id res chain seq x y z
N MET A 1 -39.79 -6.77 -29.39
CA MET A 1 -39.56 -6.50 -27.94
C MET A 1 -38.20 -5.84 -27.80
N LYS A 2 -38.11 -4.74 -27.06
CA LYS A 2 -36.86 -3.98 -26.87
C LYS A 2 -35.92 -4.84 -26.02
N ASN A 3 -34.85 -5.40 -26.58
CA ASN A 3 -33.87 -6.27 -25.90
C ASN A 3 -32.94 -5.52 -24.91
N TYR A 4 -33.08 -4.20 -24.82
CA TYR A 4 -32.32 -3.31 -23.93
C TYR A 4 -32.31 -3.72 -22.45
N PRO A 5 -33.41 -4.15 -21.79
CA PRO A 5 -33.37 -4.53 -20.39
C PRO A 5 -32.58 -5.84 -20.17
N THR A 6 -32.59 -6.75 -21.15
CA THR A 6 -31.83 -8.01 -21.09
C THR A 6 -30.34 -7.77 -21.23
N TYR A 7 -29.92 -6.90 -22.15
CA TYR A 7 -28.50 -6.52 -22.28
C TYR A 7 -28.01 -5.73 -21.06
N LEU A 8 -28.84 -4.83 -20.52
CA LEU A 8 -28.51 -4.08 -19.29
C LEU A 8 -28.31 -5.03 -18.11
N LEU A 9 -29.19 -6.03 -17.95
CA LEU A 9 -29.06 -7.05 -16.91
C LEU A 9 -27.76 -7.86 -17.06
N MET A 10 -27.43 -8.29 -18.27
CA MET A 10 -26.19 -9.02 -18.55
C MET A 10 -24.94 -8.18 -18.21
N ILE A 11 -24.94 -6.90 -18.57
CA ILE A 11 -23.84 -5.97 -18.21
C ILE A 11 -23.72 -5.84 -16.69
N CYS A 12 -24.82 -5.67 -15.97
CA CYS A 12 -24.81 -5.60 -14.50
C CYS A 12 -24.24 -6.87 -13.86
N LEU A 13 -24.61 -8.05 -14.36
CA LEU A 13 -24.09 -9.33 -13.87
C LEU A 13 -22.58 -9.48 -14.11
N VAL A 14 -22.10 -9.07 -15.28
CA VAL A 14 -20.65 -9.07 -15.60
C VAL A 14 -19.89 -8.13 -14.66
N LEU A 15 -20.39 -6.91 -14.43
CA LEU A 15 -19.77 -5.95 -13.51
C LEU A 15 -19.74 -6.47 -12.06
N LEU A 16 -20.81 -7.12 -11.60
CA LEU A 16 -20.86 -7.76 -10.28
C LEU A 16 -19.83 -8.88 -10.16
N GLY A 17 -19.69 -9.72 -11.19
CA GLY A 17 -18.70 -10.80 -11.22
C GLY A 17 -17.26 -10.26 -11.10
N LEU A 18 -16.93 -9.22 -11.86
CA LEU A 18 -15.62 -8.54 -11.80
C LEU A 18 -15.35 -7.97 -10.40
N GLN A 19 -16.37 -7.36 -9.77
CA GLN A 19 -16.22 -6.80 -8.43
C GLN A 19 -15.96 -7.87 -7.36
N VAL A 20 -16.67 -9.00 -7.42
CA VAL A 20 -16.46 -10.13 -6.48
C VAL A 20 -15.08 -10.73 -6.65
N GLN A 21 -14.61 -10.89 -7.89
CA GLN A 21 -13.28 -11.40 -8.20
C GLN A 21 -12.18 -10.46 -7.66
N ALA A 22 -12.31 -9.15 -7.92
CA ALA A 22 -11.38 -8.15 -7.40
C ALA A 22 -11.31 -8.17 -5.86
N GLN A 23 -12.47 -8.20 -5.19
CA GLN A 23 -12.52 -8.27 -3.72
C GLN A 23 -11.89 -9.57 -3.18
N SER A 24 -12.10 -10.71 -3.85
CA SER A 24 -11.49 -12.00 -3.50
C SER A 24 -9.97 -11.95 -3.62
N TYR A 25 -9.46 -11.37 -4.70
CA TYR A 25 -8.02 -11.16 -4.90
C TYR A 25 -7.43 -10.29 -3.78
N THR A 26 -8.05 -9.15 -3.46
CA THR A 26 -7.61 -8.29 -2.37
C THR A 26 -7.60 -9.01 -1.02
N LYS A 27 -8.59 -9.89 -0.75
CA LYS A 27 -8.58 -10.73 0.46
C LYS A 27 -7.37 -11.65 0.52
N LYS A 28 -7.01 -12.31 -0.59
CA LYS A 28 -5.84 -13.21 -0.67
C LYS A 28 -4.54 -12.44 -0.43
N VAL A 29 -4.39 -11.28 -1.05
CA VAL A 29 -3.23 -10.41 -0.83
C VAL A 29 -3.14 -10.03 0.65
N LEU A 30 -4.23 -9.52 1.22
CA LEU A 30 -4.28 -9.13 2.64
C LEU A 30 -3.98 -10.28 3.60
N ALA A 31 -4.40 -11.50 3.29
CA ALA A 31 -4.12 -12.67 4.13
C ALA A 31 -2.63 -13.00 4.17
N LYS A 32 -1.92 -12.83 3.05
CA LYS A 32 -0.47 -13.10 2.93
C LYS A 32 0.39 -11.93 3.41
N THR A 33 -0.10 -10.70 3.33
CA THR A 33 0.62 -9.52 3.82
C THR A 33 0.68 -9.50 5.36
N PRO A 34 1.86 -9.43 5.97
CA PRO A 34 2.02 -9.46 7.42
C PRO A 34 1.54 -8.14 8.07
N GLU A 35 1.06 -8.22 9.31
CA GLU A 35 0.76 -7.03 10.11
C GLU A 35 2.07 -6.31 10.50
N LEU A 36 2.02 -4.99 10.54
CA LEU A 36 3.16 -4.18 10.91
C LEU A 36 3.57 -4.44 12.37
N GLU A 37 4.84 -4.73 12.60
CA GLU A 37 5.36 -5.02 13.94
C GLU A 37 5.64 -3.73 14.71
N VAL A 38 5.17 -3.67 15.97
CA VAL A 38 5.43 -2.53 16.86
C VAL A 38 6.91 -2.49 17.22
N GLY A 39 7.56 -1.34 17.08
CA GLY A 39 8.96 -1.12 17.45
C GLY A 39 9.98 -1.61 16.44
N LYS A 40 9.59 -2.42 15.45
CA LYS A 40 10.49 -2.85 14.36
C LYS A 40 10.77 -1.69 13.41
N VAL A 41 12.04 -1.55 13.04
CA VAL A 41 12.48 -0.59 12.02
C VAL A 41 12.68 -1.33 10.71
N TYR A 42 11.87 -1.00 9.72
CA TYR A 42 11.94 -1.53 8.38
C TYR A 42 12.85 -0.63 7.54
N THR A 43 13.85 -1.24 6.91
CA THR A 43 14.77 -0.60 5.95
C THR A 43 14.43 -1.06 4.54
N GLY A 44 15.09 -0.49 3.53
CA GLY A 44 14.93 -0.94 2.14
C GLY A 44 15.17 -2.44 1.95
N LYS A 45 16.10 -3.06 2.69
CA LYS A 45 16.31 -4.51 2.67
C LYS A 45 15.07 -5.29 3.13
N ASN A 46 14.46 -4.86 4.23
CA ASN A 46 13.25 -5.49 4.77
C ASN A 46 12.07 -5.35 3.81
N ILE A 47 11.96 -4.20 3.14
CA ILE A 47 10.90 -3.92 2.16
C ILE A 47 11.11 -4.77 0.90
N ARG A 48 12.32 -4.79 0.34
CA ARG A 48 12.65 -5.61 -0.86
C ARG A 48 12.45 -7.11 -0.61
N ALA A 49 12.60 -7.58 0.62
CA ALA A 49 12.32 -8.98 0.98
C ALA A 49 10.86 -9.38 0.72
N ALA A 50 9.92 -8.45 0.57
CA ALA A 50 8.54 -8.76 0.20
C ALA A 50 8.38 -9.31 -1.22
N LYS A 51 9.38 -9.19 -2.11
CA LYS A 51 9.40 -9.99 -3.36
C LYS A 51 9.34 -11.49 -3.09
N LYS A 52 9.83 -11.97 -1.94
CA LYS A 52 9.67 -13.37 -1.53
C LYS A 52 8.23 -13.71 -1.16
N LEU A 53 7.48 -12.73 -0.63
CA LEU A 53 6.06 -12.90 -0.32
C LEU A 53 5.22 -12.89 -1.59
N PHE A 54 5.57 -12.08 -2.58
CA PHE A 54 4.84 -11.98 -3.85
C PHE A 54 5.85 -12.01 -5.01
N PRO A 55 6.29 -13.20 -5.47
CA PRO A 55 7.28 -13.33 -6.54
C PRO A 55 6.85 -12.64 -7.84
N ASP A 56 5.59 -12.83 -8.23
CA ASP A 56 4.99 -12.25 -9.44
C ASP A 56 4.47 -10.82 -9.21
N GLY A 57 4.58 -10.31 -7.98
CA GLY A 57 3.96 -9.06 -7.55
C GLY A 57 2.43 -9.12 -7.49
N VAL A 58 1.83 -7.97 -7.26
CA VAL A 58 0.38 -7.77 -7.12
C VAL A 58 -0.04 -6.65 -8.06
N ALA A 59 -1.05 -6.89 -8.91
CA ALA A 59 -1.57 -5.85 -9.78
C ALA A 59 -2.41 -4.85 -8.97
N ILE A 60 -2.02 -3.58 -8.96
CA ILE A 60 -2.79 -2.45 -8.41
C ILE A 60 -2.69 -1.28 -9.40
N ASP A 61 -3.84 -0.79 -9.89
CA ASP A 61 -3.95 0.36 -10.80
C ASP A 61 -2.90 0.34 -11.93
N ASP A 62 -2.94 -0.74 -12.75
CA ASP A 62 -2.06 -1.01 -13.90
C ASP A 62 -0.57 -1.24 -13.62
N GLU A 63 -0.17 -1.23 -12.36
CA GLU A 63 1.21 -1.47 -11.96
C GLU A 63 1.39 -2.73 -11.11
N THR A 64 2.53 -3.38 -11.29
CA THR A 64 2.96 -4.47 -10.41
C THR A 64 3.60 -3.90 -9.16
N VAL A 65 2.94 -4.12 -8.03
CA VAL A 65 3.41 -3.66 -6.71
C VAL A 65 3.73 -4.84 -5.80
N TYR A 66 4.47 -4.57 -4.73
CA TYR A 66 4.89 -5.59 -3.78
C TYR A 66 4.46 -5.19 -2.35
N PRO A 67 3.30 -5.67 -1.88
CA PRO A 67 2.85 -5.45 -0.50
C PRO A 67 3.78 -6.11 0.49
N PHE A 68 4.24 -5.36 1.49
CA PHE A 68 5.21 -5.86 2.47
C PHE A 68 4.70 -5.81 3.90
N ALA A 69 3.76 -4.93 4.21
CA ALA A 69 3.15 -4.82 5.53
C ALA A 69 1.73 -4.27 5.42
N LYS A 70 0.92 -4.49 6.44
CA LYS A 70 -0.40 -3.86 6.60
C LYS A 70 -0.60 -3.34 8.02
N LEU A 71 -1.47 -2.34 8.17
CA LEU A 71 -1.95 -1.84 9.46
C LEU A 71 -3.47 -1.96 9.51
N THR A 72 -3.95 -2.75 10.45
CA THR A 72 -5.37 -3.02 10.67
C THR A 72 -5.94 -2.01 11.68
N GLY A 73 -6.84 -1.16 11.19
CA GLY A 73 -7.68 -0.27 11.99
C GLY A 73 -9.08 -0.83 12.22
N ARG A 74 -9.93 -0.02 12.86
CA ARG A 74 -11.33 -0.39 13.15
C ARG A 74 -12.17 -0.52 11.88
N ARG A 75 -12.09 0.46 10.98
CA ARG A 75 -12.92 0.55 9.76
C ARG A 75 -12.15 0.25 8.48
N VAL A 76 -10.83 0.41 8.51
CA VAL A 76 -9.95 0.26 7.35
C VAL A 76 -8.75 -0.63 7.65
N VAL A 77 -8.18 -1.20 6.61
CA VAL A 77 -6.85 -1.83 6.63
C VAL A 77 -5.99 -1.03 5.66
N VAL A 78 -4.84 -0.56 6.13
CA VAL A 78 -3.86 0.15 5.31
C VAL A 78 -2.86 -0.87 4.80
N ILE A 79 -2.69 -0.99 3.49
CA ILE A 79 -1.65 -1.81 2.88
C ILE A 79 -0.48 -0.91 2.52
N PHE A 80 0.73 -1.29 2.94
CA PHE A 80 1.98 -0.68 2.52
C PHE A 80 2.63 -1.56 1.45
N TYR A 81 2.98 -0.94 0.33
CA TYR A 81 3.58 -1.62 -0.81
C TYR A 81 4.63 -0.74 -1.47
N PHE A 82 5.53 -1.36 -2.21
CA PHE A 82 6.48 -0.63 -3.04
C PHE A 82 6.34 -0.99 -4.51
N ARG A 83 6.71 -0.04 -5.38
CA ARG A 83 6.80 -0.22 -6.83
C ARG A 83 8.26 -0.45 -7.22
N VAL A 84 8.48 -1.32 -8.19
CA VAL A 84 9.79 -1.47 -8.84
C VAL A 84 9.74 -0.63 -10.11
N GLN A 85 10.47 0.48 -10.14
CA GLN A 85 10.68 1.21 -11.40
C GLN A 85 11.78 0.51 -12.20
N SER A 86 11.51 0.27 -13.48
CA SER A 86 12.47 -0.36 -14.40
C SER A 86 13.79 0.42 -14.39
N ASN A 87 14.91 -0.30 -14.21
CA ASN A 87 16.30 0.19 -14.23
C ASN A 87 16.77 1.07 -13.06
N ALA A 88 15.98 1.27 -12.01
CA ALA A 88 16.42 2.05 -10.85
C ALA A 88 16.60 1.16 -9.61
N ASP A 89 17.72 1.33 -8.92
CA ASP A 89 18.02 0.69 -7.64
C ASP A 89 17.27 1.36 -6.48
N PHE A 90 16.02 1.71 -6.76
CA PHE A 90 15.26 2.72 -6.08
C PHE A 90 13.84 2.22 -5.86
N ILE A 91 13.39 2.33 -4.62
CA ILE A 91 12.05 1.92 -4.22
C ILE A 91 11.27 3.11 -3.68
N HIS A 92 10.01 3.19 -4.08
CA HIS A 92 9.03 4.09 -3.52
C HIS A 92 7.98 3.31 -2.75
N VAL A 93 7.68 3.77 -1.53
CA VAL A 93 6.62 3.20 -0.70
C VAL A 93 5.36 4.04 -0.80
N ASP A 94 4.25 3.36 -1.07
CA ASP A 94 2.91 3.90 -1.03
C ASP A 94 2.09 3.21 0.06
N ALA A 95 0.99 3.84 0.47
CA ALA A 95 0.00 3.24 1.35
C ALA A 95 -1.42 3.44 0.82
N THR A 96 -2.20 2.37 0.78
CA THR A 96 -3.62 2.41 0.42
C THR A 96 -4.48 1.95 1.58
N ALA A 97 -5.35 2.82 2.06
CA ALA A 97 -6.39 2.51 3.04
C ALA A 97 -7.59 1.88 2.32
N LEU A 98 -7.89 0.62 2.65
CA LEU A 98 -9.03 -0.13 2.14
C LEU A 98 -10.11 -0.24 3.21
N ARG A 99 -11.37 0.00 2.85
CA ARG A 99 -12.49 -0.21 3.77
C ARG A 99 -12.73 -1.69 4.04
N LYS A 100 -12.73 -2.11 5.30
CA LYS A 100 -12.85 -3.54 5.68
C LYS A 100 -14.10 -4.23 5.13
N LYS A 101 -15.22 -3.50 5.00
CA LYS A 101 -16.51 -4.07 4.57
C LYS A 101 -16.48 -4.60 3.14
N ASN A 102 -15.86 -3.85 2.22
CA ASN A 102 -15.92 -4.10 0.78
C ASN A 102 -14.53 -4.10 0.10
N LEU A 103 -13.47 -3.85 0.86
CA LEU A 103 -12.08 -3.73 0.43
C LEU A 103 -11.86 -2.72 -0.70
N GLN A 104 -12.73 -1.72 -0.79
CA GLN A 104 -12.55 -0.62 -1.73
C GLN A 104 -11.54 0.40 -1.18
N PRO A 105 -10.67 0.97 -2.03
CA PRO A 105 -9.81 2.08 -1.66
C PRO A 105 -10.62 3.29 -1.14
N GLU A 106 -10.25 3.80 0.02
CA GLU A 106 -10.81 5.03 0.61
C GLU A 106 -9.81 6.19 0.50
N ASN A 107 -8.52 5.89 0.58
CA ASN A 107 -7.45 6.87 0.51
C ASN A 107 -6.15 6.21 0.07
N VAL A 108 -5.40 6.90 -0.79
CA VAL A 108 -4.08 6.48 -1.27
C VAL A 108 -3.11 7.60 -0.94
N ASN A 109 -2.02 7.28 -0.23
CA ASN A 109 -0.89 8.16 -0.05
C ASN A 109 0.28 7.60 -0.84
N ARG A 110 0.75 8.40 -1.80
CA ARG A 110 1.85 8.02 -2.68
C ARG A 110 3.15 8.66 -2.23
N TYR A 111 4.27 8.05 -2.60
CA TYR A 111 5.60 8.60 -2.36
C TYR A 111 5.84 8.94 -0.89
N LEU A 112 5.36 8.09 0.01
CA LEU A 112 5.59 8.29 1.43
C LEU A 112 7.10 8.37 1.66
N TYR A 113 7.86 7.41 1.11
CA TYR A 113 9.31 7.33 1.29
C TYR A 113 10.02 6.72 0.09
N SER A 114 11.31 7.02 0.03
CA SER A 114 12.21 6.60 -1.03
C SER A 114 13.48 5.95 -0.46
N HIS A 115 13.92 4.83 -1.03
CA HIS A 115 15.20 4.21 -0.65
C HIS A 115 15.98 3.75 -1.88
N GLY A 116 17.24 4.17 -1.98
CA GLY A 116 18.11 3.91 -3.12
C GLY A 116 18.75 5.17 -3.66
N LYS A 117 19.43 5.05 -4.81
CA LYS A 117 20.15 6.15 -5.46
C LYS A 117 19.40 6.64 -6.69
N ILE A 118 19.29 7.96 -6.85
CA ILE A 118 18.87 8.61 -8.10
C ILE A 118 19.96 9.61 -8.48
N GLY A 119 20.64 9.38 -9.60
CA GLY A 119 21.81 10.18 -9.99
C GLY A 119 22.87 10.16 -8.89
N ASP A 120 23.23 11.34 -8.37
CA ASP A 120 24.17 11.51 -7.26
C ASP A 120 23.53 11.57 -5.88
N THR A 121 22.19 11.53 -5.80
CA THR A 121 21.48 11.64 -4.53
C THR A 121 21.21 10.26 -3.94
N ASP A 122 21.68 10.04 -2.71
CA ASP A 122 21.35 8.86 -1.93
C ASP A 122 20.15 9.14 -1.02
N TYR A 123 19.14 8.27 -1.12
CA TYR A 123 17.94 8.28 -0.30
C TYR A 123 18.00 7.08 0.65
N THR A 124 18.07 7.36 1.94
CA THR A 124 17.91 6.33 2.97
C THR A 124 16.66 6.60 3.78
N SER A 125 15.68 5.70 3.69
CA SER A 125 14.45 5.79 4.48
C SER A 125 14.26 4.63 5.45
N THR A 126 13.68 4.93 6.60
CA THR A 126 13.21 3.95 7.57
C THR A 126 11.73 4.15 7.88
N PHE A 127 11.07 3.04 8.17
CA PHE A 127 9.65 2.94 8.47
C PHE A 127 9.46 2.19 9.79
N SER A 128 8.67 2.75 10.71
CA SER A 128 8.41 2.12 12.01
C SER A 128 7.05 2.50 12.57
N MET A 129 6.54 1.66 13.47
CA MET A 129 5.30 1.90 14.20
C MET A 129 5.54 1.90 15.70
N ASN A 130 4.98 2.89 16.39
CA ASN A 130 5.04 2.95 17.85
C ASN A 130 3.83 2.26 18.53
N LYS A 131 3.85 2.16 19.85
CA LYS A 131 2.77 1.55 20.65
C LYS A 131 1.40 2.23 20.48
N LYS A 132 1.37 3.50 20.07
CA LYS A 132 0.14 4.27 19.79
C LYS A 132 -0.37 4.06 18.35
N LYS A 133 0.17 3.08 17.60
CA LYS A 133 -0.10 2.86 16.16
C LYS A 133 0.16 4.09 15.29
N ILE A 134 1.05 4.97 15.74
CA ILE A 134 1.56 6.06 14.90
C ILE A 134 2.70 5.46 14.10
N ILE A 135 2.57 5.60 12.79
CA ILE A 135 3.59 5.22 11.85
C ILE A 135 4.47 6.43 11.63
N THR A 136 5.75 6.27 11.91
CA THR A 136 6.75 7.26 11.57
C THR A 136 7.49 6.74 10.37
N PHE A 137 7.71 7.62 9.40
CA PHE A 137 8.78 7.37 8.49
C PHE A 137 9.76 8.53 8.37
N LYS A 138 11.01 8.15 8.21
CA LYS A 138 12.16 9.02 8.34
C LYS A 138 12.97 8.86 7.07
N GLN A 139 13.14 9.94 6.33
CA GLN A 139 13.95 9.99 5.13
C GLN A 139 15.21 10.80 5.41
N ILE A 140 16.34 10.32 4.93
CA ILE A 140 17.60 11.04 4.91
C ILE A 140 17.98 11.21 3.43
N LYS A 141 18.14 12.47 3.02
CA LYS A 141 18.52 12.87 1.66
C LYS A 141 19.76 13.76 1.75
N ASN A 142 20.92 13.28 1.28
CA ASN A 142 22.20 14.00 1.36
C ASN A 142 22.46 14.59 2.77
N GLY A 143 22.26 13.77 3.81
CA GLY A 143 22.42 14.17 5.21
C GLY A 143 21.26 14.96 5.83
N LYS A 144 20.33 15.50 5.04
CA LYS A 144 19.13 16.18 5.57
C LYS A 144 18.07 15.18 5.98
N VAL A 145 17.60 15.28 7.22
CA VAL A 145 16.57 14.40 7.79
C VAL A 145 15.19 15.04 7.65
N SER A 146 14.25 14.30 7.07
CA SER A 146 12.82 14.61 7.06
C SER A 146 12.07 13.51 7.79
N THR A 147 11.12 13.87 8.64
CA THR A 147 10.27 12.91 9.33
C THR A 147 8.81 13.28 9.06
N GLN A 148 8.01 12.29 8.67
CA GLN A 148 6.55 12.44 8.61
C GLN A 148 5.92 11.33 9.44
N ARG A 149 4.80 11.68 10.07
CA ARG A 149 4.08 10.80 10.98
C ARG A 149 2.66 10.66 10.46
N TYR A 150 2.15 9.44 10.50
CA TYR A 150 0.82 9.10 10.02
C TYR A 150 0.09 8.25 11.04
N ARG A 151 -1.24 8.32 11.03
CA ARG A 151 -2.10 7.40 11.77
C ARG A 151 -3.40 7.15 11.02
N ILE A 152 -4.13 6.12 11.46
CA ILE A 152 -5.49 5.88 10.96
C ILE A 152 -6.45 6.84 11.67
N GLU A 153 -7.10 7.71 10.91
CA GLU A 153 -8.13 8.63 11.38
C GLU A 153 -9.47 8.32 10.71
N GLY A 154 -10.37 7.69 11.47
CA GLY A 154 -11.66 7.25 10.96
C GLY A 154 -11.52 6.19 9.86
N LYS A 155 -11.55 6.64 8.60
CA LYS A 155 -11.39 5.79 7.40
C LYS A 155 -10.14 6.15 6.56
N ARG A 156 -9.30 7.06 7.02
CA ARG A 156 -8.15 7.54 6.26
C ARG A 156 -6.86 7.18 6.96
N PHE A 157 -5.80 7.04 6.18
CA PHE A 157 -4.44 7.06 6.70
C PHE A 157 -3.92 8.48 6.47
N SER A 158 -3.73 9.24 7.54
CA SER A 158 -3.57 10.68 7.46
C SER A 158 -2.32 11.12 8.19
N ILE A 159 -1.70 12.17 7.66
CA ILE A 159 -0.55 12.82 8.27
C ILE A 159 -0.96 13.43 9.62
N ILE A 160 -0.08 13.33 10.60
CA ILE A 160 -0.20 14.03 11.88
C ILE A 160 0.57 15.34 11.70
N VAL A 161 -0.17 16.44 11.63
CA VAL A 161 0.42 17.79 11.68
C VAL A 161 0.63 18.10 13.16
N GLU A 162 1.89 18.29 13.56
CA GLU A 162 2.25 18.82 14.88
C GLU A 162 2.28 20.35 14.85
#